data_AF-A0AAU8D8Q4-F1
#
_entry.id   AF-A0AAU8D8Q4-F1
#
_cell.length_a   1.000
_cell.length_b   1.000
_cell.length_c   1.000
_cell.angle_alpha   90.00
_cell.angle_beta   90.00
_cell.angle_gamma   90.00
#
_symmetry.space_group_name_H-M   'P 1'
#
loop_
_entity.id
_entity.type
_entity.pdbx_description
1 polymer ?
#
loop_
_entity_poly.entity_id
_entity_poly.type
_entity_poly.pdbx_seq_one_letter_code
_entity_poly.pdbx_strand_id
1 'polypeptide(L)'
;MRTKSLCRVKDPDTVVVMCPLEEKELLIAAAPEIYYETDHYKGWPAVLVRIHAISTAELALRLERAFAMQAPKTVLKAWRKQSV
;
A
#
# COMPACT_ATOMS: atom_id res chain seq x y z
N MET A 1 -15.09 -10.01 13.40
CA MET A 1 -14.61 -8.81 12.68
C MET A 1 -13.32 -9.17 11.95
N ARG A 2 -13.14 -8.75 10.70
CA ARG A 2 -11.99 -9.17 9.86
C ARG A 2 -10.85 -8.15 10.04
N THR A 3 -9.74 -8.58 10.61
CA THR A 3 -8.69 -7.74 11.25
C THR A 3 -7.51 -7.38 10.34
N LYS A 4 -7.69 -7.36 9.00
CA LYS A 4 -6.57 -7.14 8.09
C LYS A 4 -6.31 -5.64 7.88
N SER A 5 -5.11 -5.18 8.23
CA SER A 5 -4.68 -3.79 8.03
C SER A 5 -4.45 -3.47 6.56
N LEU A 6 -4.78 -2.25 6.14
CA LEU A 6 -4.53 -1.74 4.77
C LEU A 6 -3.19 -1.00 4.71
N CYS A 7 -2.99 -0.14 5.69
CA CYS A 7 -1.79 0.64 5.91
C CYS A 7 -1.63 0.95 7.40
N ARG A 8 -0.47 1.45 7.77
CA ARG A 8 -0.20 1.97 9.11
C ARG A 8 0.78 3.14 9.02
N VAL A 9 0.53 4.21 9.77
CA VAL A 9 1.51 5.26 9.99
C VAL A 9 2.59 4.72 10.94
N LYS A 10 3.84 4.68 10.47
CA LYS A 10 4.97 4.19 11.26
C LYS A 10 5.57 5.32 12.10
N ASP A 11 5.75 6.47 11.47
CA ASP A 11 6.38 7.69 12.00
C ASP A 11 5.90 8.90 11.16
N PRO A 12 6.28 10.16 11.49
CA PRO A 12 5.81 11.34 10.76
C PRO A 12 6.11 11.35 9.26
N ASP A 13 7.17 10.64 8.85
CA ASP A 13 7.67 10.64 7.48
C ASP A 13 7.19 9.42 6.67
N THR A 14 6.74 8.37 7.36
CA THR A 14 6.58 7.04 6.77
C THR A 14 5.21 6.42 6.99
N VAL A 15 4.60 5.99 5.89
CA VAL A 15 3.44 5.10 5.90
C VAL A 15 3.84 3.73 5.35
N VAL A 16 3.43 2.67 6.05
CA VAL A 16 3.56 1.29 5.59
C VAL A 16 2.27 0.93 4.87
N VAL A 17 2.36 0.50 3.61
CA VAL A 17 1.19 0.14 2.80
C VAL A 17 1.30 -1.33 2.37
N MET A 18 0.21 -2.08 2.52
CA MET A 18 0.16 -3.46 2.04
C MET A 18 0.30 -3.51 0.52
N CYS A 19 1.22 -4.33 0.04
CA CYS A 19 1.60 -4.39 -1.37
C CYS A 19 2.09 -5.80 -1.72
N PRO A 20 1.66 -6.41 -2.84
CA PRO A 20 2.22 -7.68 -3.30
C PRO A 20 3.75 -7.59 -3.44
N LEU A 21 4.48 -8.68 -3.11
CA LEU A 21 5.95 -8.67 -3.09
C LEU A 21 6.55 -8.28 -4.44
N GLU A 22 6.01 -8.82 -5.54
CA GLU A 22 6.43 -8.49 -6.90
C GLU A 22 6.22 -7.00 -7.24
N GLU A 23 5.07 -6.43 -6.87
CA GLU A 23 4.80 -5.00 -7.08
C GLU A 23 5.73 -4.13 -6.23
N LYS A 24 5.98 -4.54 -4.97
CA LYS A 24 6.89 -3.83 -4.06
C LYS A 24 8.30 -3.71 -4.65
N GLU A 25 8.84 -4.80 -5.18
CA GLU A 25 10.19 -4.80 -5.79
C GLU A 25 10.25 -3.85 -6.99
N LEU A 26 9.21 -3.86 -7.84
CA LEU A 26 9.10 -2.94 -8.98
C LEU A 26 8.99 -1.48 -8.55
N LEU A 27 8.20 -1.18 -7.52
CA LEU A 27 8.03 0.18 -7.00
C LEU A 27 9.34 0.74 -6.42
N ILE A 28 10.05 -0.06 -5.64
CA ILE A 28 11.35 0.33 -5.07
C ILE A 28 12.38 0.54 -6.19
N ALA A 29 12.39 -0.30 -7.23
CA ALA A 29 13.28 -0.14 -8.36
C ALA A 29 12.95 1.11 -9.21
N ALA A 30 11.66 1.41 -9.39
CA ALA A 30 11.21 2.51 -10.25
C ALA A 30 11.32 3.90 -9.59
N ALA A 31 11.07 3.98 -8.28
CA ALA A 31 11.07 5.25 -7.54
C ALA A 31 11.58 5.05 -6.10
N PRO A 32 12.89 4.78 -5.91
CA PRO A 32 13.50 4.54 -4.59
C PRO A 32 13.44 5.76 -3.64
N GLU A 33 13.24 6.95 -4.18
CA GLU A 33 13.01 8.18 -3.44
C GLU A 33 11.62 8.23 -2.79
N ILE A 34 10.64 7.49 -3.33
CA ILE A 34 9.29 7.38 -2.79
C ILE A 34 9.13 6.09 -1.97
N TYR A 35 9.58 4.97 -2.54
CA TYR A 35 9.36 3.62 -2.03
C TYR A 35 10.64 3.01 -1.53
N TYR A 36 10.58 2.41 -0.34
CA TYR A 36 11.74 1.73 0.22
C TYR A 36 11.32 0.56 1.10
N GLU A 37 12.31 -0.21 1.52
CA GLU A 37 12.17 -1.19 2.57
C GLU A 37 13.35 -1.11 3.55
N THR A 38 13.18 -1.71 4.71
CA THR A 38 14.25 -1.95 5.68
C THR A 38 14.38 -3.45 5.88
N ASP A 39 15.45 -3.91 6.54
CA ASP A 39 15.65 -5.34 6.82
C ASP A 39 14.44 -6.01 7.49
N HIS A 40 13.73 -5.32 8.38
CA HIS A 40 12.51 -5.80 9.02
C HIS A 40 11.36 -6.14 8.04
N TYR A 41 11.33 -5.52 6.86
CA TYR A 41 10.26 -5.65 5.87
C TYR A 41 10.64 -6.51 4.66
N LYS A 42 11.87 -7.03 4.59
CA LYS A 42 12.31 -7.91 3.51
C LYS A 42 11.43 -9.16 3.43
N GLY A 43 11.00 -9.51 2.22
CA GLY A 43 10.12 -10.66 1.97
C GLY A 43 8.68 -10.53 2.52
N TRP A 44 8.33 -9.41 3.14
CA TRP A 44 6.97 -9.15 3.63
C TRP A 44 6.18 -8.32 2.62
N PRO A 45 4.88 -8.62 2.36
CA PRO A 45 4.03 -7.90 1.41
C PRO A 45 3.57 -6.54 1.94
N ALA A 46 4.53 -5.68 2.24
CA ALA A 46 4.32 -4.28 2.56
C ALA A 46 5.53 -3.43 2.13
N VAL A 47 5.25 -2.25 1.60
CA VAL A 47 6.24 -1.25 1.17
C VAL A 47 6.19 -0.04 2.09
N LEU A 48 7.34 0.57 2.37
CA LEU A 48 7.40 1.83 3.09
C LEU A 48 7.35 2.96 2.08
N VAL A 49 6.53 3.96 2.38
CA VAL A 49 6.27 5.11 1.51
C VAL A 49 6.67 6.38 2.25
N ARG A 50 7.49 7.22 1.61
CA ARG A 50 7.81 8.55 2.13
C ARG A 50 6.67 9.51 1.85
N ILE A 51 6.00 9.97 2.91
CA ILE A 51 4.78 10.79 2.79
C ILE A 51 5.05 12.14 2.12
N HIS A 52 6.27 12.66 2.27
CA HIS A 52 6.68 13.95 1.71
C HIS A 52 7.07 13.88 0.23
N ALA A 53 7.32 12.68 -0.30
CA ALA A 53 7.75 12.49 -1.69
C ALA A 53 6.62 11.97 -2.60
N ILE A 54 5.63 11.28 -2.04
CA ILE A 54 4.50 10.74 -2.81
C ILE A 54 3.42 11.81 -3.05
N SER A 55 2.83 11.80 -4.25
CA SER A 55 1.65 12.63 -4.52
C SER A 55 0.39 12.07 -3.85
N THR A 56 -0.59 12.92 -3.55
CA THR A 56 -1.88 12.48 -2.98
C THR A 56 -2.60 11.49 -3.90
N ALA A 57 -2.56 11.70 -5.21
CA ALA A 57 -3.19 10.82 -6.20
C ALA A 57 -2.55 9.43 -6.21
N GLU A 58 -1.22 9.37 -6.17
CA GLU A 58 -0.52 8.10 -6.12
C GLU A 58 -0.73 7.39 -4.79
N LEU A 59 -0.68 8.10 -3.67
CA LEU A 59 -0.96 7.52 -2.36
C LEU A 59 -2.39 6.95 -2.30
N ALA A 60 -3.38 7.66 -2.83
CA ALA A 60 -4.76 7.17 -2.92
C ALA A 60 -4.82 5.86 -3.72
N LEU A 61 -4.18 5.80 -4.89
CA LEU A 61 -4.10 4.58 -5.69
C LEU A 61 -3.47 3.41 -4.91
N ARG A 62 -2.40 3.67 -4.14
CA ARG A 62 -1.77 2.61 -3.31
C ARG A 62 -2.71 2.12 -2.22
N LEU A 63 -3.45 3.00 -1.57
CA LEU A 63 -4.44 2.63 -0.55
C LEU A 63 -5.61 1.84 -1.14
N GLU A 64 -6.06 2.19 -2.34
CA GLU A 64 -7.10 1.43 -3.07
C GLU A 64 -6.64 0.02 -3.42
N ARG A 65 -5.40 -0.13 -3.90
CA ARG A 65 -4.79 -1.44 -4.19
C ARG A 65 -4.65 -2.27 -2.92
N ALA A 66 -4.18 -1.68 -1.82
CA ALA A 66 -4.09 -2.32 -0.51
C ALA A 66 -5.48 -2.75 -0.01
N PHE A 67 -6.50 -1.92 -0.18
CA PHE A 67 -7.89 -2.27 0.12
C PHE A 67 -8.36 -3.47 -0.71
N ALA A 68 -8.17 -3.43 -2.03
CA ALA A 68 -8.56 -4.54 -2.91
C ALA A 68 -7.87 -5.86 -2.56
N MET A 69 -6.62 -5.80 -2.09
CA MET A 69 -5.86 -6.98 -1.63
C MET A 69 -6.45 -7.58 -0.34
N GLN A 70 -6.91 -6.75 0.60
CA GLN A 70 -7.33 -7.20 1.92
C GLN A 70 -8.84 -7.46 2.03
N ALA A 71 -9.64 -6.81 1.19
CA ALA A 71 -11.09 -6.85 1.24
C ALA A 71 -11.65 -8.23 0.85
N PRO A 72 -12.73 -8.71 1.52
CA PRO A 72 -13.52 -9.82 1.03
C PRO A 72 -14.06 -9.54 -0.38
N LYS A 73 -14.17 -10.58 -1.22
CA LYS A 73 -14.69 -10.47 -2.60
C LYS A 73 -16.05 -9.75 -2.69
N THR A 74 -16.94 -9.97 -1.71
CA THR A 74 -18.25 -9.33 -1.64
C THR A 74 -18.16 -7.82 -1.39
N VAL A 75 -17.30 -7.40 -0.47
CA VAL A 75 -17.05 -5.99 -0.16
C VAL A 75 -16.40 -5.29 -1.34
N LEU A 76 -15.37 -5.91 -1.95
CA LEU A 76 -14.69 -5.35 -3.10
C LEU A 76 -15.65 -5.17 -4.30
N LYS A 77 -16.55 -6.13 -4.53
CA LYS A 77 -17.58 -6.04 -5.57
C LYS A 77 -18.56 -4.90 -5.31
N ALA A 78 -18.96 -4.68 -4.06
CA ALA A 78 -19.86 -3.58 -3.69
C ALA A 78 -19.18 -2.20 -3.79
N TRP A 79 -17.90 -2.11 -3.42
CA TRP A 79 -17.10 -0.88 -3.52
C TRP A 79 -16.90 -0.47 -4.98
N ARG A 80 -16.49 -1.40 -5.86
CA ARG A 80 -16.31 -1.14 -7.30
C ARG A 80 -17.57 -0.68 -8.03
N LYS A 81 -18.77 -1.03 -7.52
CA LYS A 81 -20.05 -0.57 -8.09
C LYS A 81 -20.40 0.88 -7.73
N GLN A 82 -19.82 1.41 -6.66
CA GLN A 82 -20.06 2.79 -6.19
C GLN A 82 -19.07 3.79 -6.78
N SER A 83 -17.94 3.31 -7.29
CA SER A 83 -16.87 4.12 -7.90
C SER A 83 -17.02 4.29 -9.42
N VAL A 84 -18.21 4.08 -9.97
CA VAL A 84 -18.58 4.27 -11.39
C VAL A 84 -19.64 5.35 -11.50
#